data_AF-A0A527TT35-F1
#
_entry.id   AF-A0A527TT35-F1
#
_cell.length_a   1.000
_cell.length_b   1.000
_cell.length_c   1.000
_cell.angle_alpha   90.00
_cell.angle_beta   90.00
_cell.angle_gamma   90.00
#
_symmetry.space_group_name_H-M   'P 1'
#
loop_
_entity.id
_entity.type
_entity.pdbx_description
1 polymer ?
#
loop_
_entity_poly.entity_id
_entity_poly.type
_entity_poly.pdbx_seq_one_letter_code
_entity_poly.pdbx_strand_id
1 'polypeptide(L)' 'MGKICAFTGTAQETLNVSKQGTPILIDELGLREATGRGRFGLWGLV' A
#
# COMPACT_ATOMS: atom_id res chain seq x y z
N MET A 1 1.02 3.89 -20.00
CA MET A 1 0.79 4.45 -18.67
C MET A 1 1.18 3.38 -17.65
N GLY A 2 2.28 3.53 -16.91
CA GLY A 2 2.72 2.53 -15.94
C GLY A 2 1.92 2.64 -14.64
N LYS A 3 1.32 1.54 -14.19
CA LYS A 3 0.67 1.48 -12.86
C LYS A 3 1.76 1.39 -11.80
N ILE A 4 1.80 2.34 -10.87
CA ILE A 4 2.71 2.31 -9.71
C ILE A 4 2.02 1.52 -8.61
N CYS A 5 2.61 0.39 -8.24
CA CYS A 5 2.07 -0.52 -7.24
C CYS A 5 3.16 -0.84 -6.19
N ALA A 6 2.82 -0.77 -4.90
CA ALA A 6 3.70 -1.12 -3.79
C ALA A 6 3.03 -2.13 -2.85
N PHE A 7 3.81 -3.08 -2.34
CA PHE A 7 3.32 -3.99 -1.30
C PHE A 7 3.32 -3.30 0.06
N THR A 8 2.36 -3.64 0.93
CA THR A 8 2.30 -3.12 2.31
C THR A 8 3.60 -3.33 3.10
N GLY A 9 4.26 -4.48 2.94
CA GLY A 9 5.55 -4.74 3.59
C GLY A 9 6.64 -3.76 3.16
N THR A 10 6.73 -3.48 1.85
CA THR A 10 7.68 -2.52 1.30
C THR A 10 7.41 -1.10 1.80
N ALA A 11 6.14 -0.71 1.94
CA ALA A 11 5.76 0.58 2.49
C ALA A 11 6.10 0.70 3.98
N GLN A 12 5.90 -0.36 4.77
CA GLN A 12 6.28 -0.39 6.19
C GLN A 12 7.76 -0.13 6.39
N GLU A 13 8.60 -0.83 5.62
CA GLU A 13 10.05 -0.72 5.71
C GLU A 13 10.55 0.64 5.18
N THR A 14 10.06 1.06 4.00
CA THR A 14 10.54 2.29 3.35
C THR A 14 10.12 3.56 4.08
N LEU A 15 8.89 3.60 4.59
CA LEU A 15 8.34 4.76 5.30
C LEU A 15 8.52 4.64 6.83
N ASN A 16 9.17 3.57 7.31
CA ASN A 16 9.36 3.25 8.72
C ASN A 16 8.07 3.38 9.56
N VAL A 17 6.99 2.78 9.06
CA VAL A 17 5.66 2.86 9.69
C VAL A 17 5.25 1.53 10.28
N SER A 18 4.51 1.59 11.38
CA SER A 18 3.99 0.38 12.00
C SER A 18 3.01 -0.35 11.07
N LYS A 19 2.82 -1.64 11.33
CA LYS A 19 1.85 -2.47 10.60
C LYS A 19 0.41 -1.93 10.66
N GLN A 20 0.07 -1.18 11.72
CA GLN A 20 -1.22 -0.51 11.88
C GLN A 20 -1.26 0.88 11.25
N GLY A 21 -0.11 1.55 11.09
CA GLY A 21 0.00 2.84 10.42
C GLY A 21 0.01 2.74 8.89
N THR A 22 0.36 1.57 8.33
CA THR A 22 0.37 1.37 6.87
C THR A 22 -1.01 1.54 6.21
N PRO A 23 -2.10 0.94 6.74
CA PRO A 23 -3.44 1.14 6.19
C PRO A 23 -3.90 2.61 6.20
N ILE A 24 -3.54 3.36 7.25
CA ILE A 24 -3.86 4.79 7.36
C ILE A 24 -3.15 5.58 6.26
N LEU A 25 -1.86 5.34 6.06
CA LEU A 25 -1.09 5.99 5.00
C LEU A 25 -1.58 5.65 3.60
N ILE A 26 -1.99 4.40 3.37
CA ILE A 26 -2.57 3.95 2.11
C ILE A 26 -3.86 4.73 1.79
N ASP A 27 -4.69 4.96 2.81
CA ASP A 27 -5.94 5.71 2.68
C ASP A 27 -5.69 7.21 2.44
N GLU A 28 -4.80 7.83 3.23
CA GLU A 28 -4.38 9.23 3.07
C GLU A 28 -3.74 9.51 1.69
N LEU A 29 -3.01 8.53 1.13
CA LEU A 29 -2.40 8.63 -0.20
C LEU A 29 -3.37 8.28 -1.34
N GLY A 30 -4.62 7.90 -1.03
CA GLY A 30 -5.64 7.55 -2.03
C GLY A 30 -5.31 6.31 -2.84
N LEU A 31 -4.47 5.41 -2.32
CA LEU A 31 -4.06 4.19 -3.00
C LEU A 31 -5.17 3.15 -2.93
N ARG A 32 -5.45 2.46 -4.04
CA ARG A 32 -6.43 1.38 -4.08
C ARG A 32 -5.76 0.02 -4.14
N GLU A 33 -6.41 -0.98 -3.55
CA GLU A 33 -5.92 -2.36 -3.63
C GLU A 33 -5.97 -2.84 -5.09
N ALA A 34 -4.80 -3.17 -5.62
CA ALA A 34 -4.63 -3.59 -7.01
C ALA A 34 -4.92 -5.07 -7.23
N THR A 35 -4.87 -5.92 -6.19
CA THR A 35 -4.88 -7.39 -6.34
C THR A 35 -5.96 -8.13 -5.57
N GLY A 36 -6.72 -7.48 -4.67
CA GLY A 36 -7.86 -8.07 -3.95
C GLY A 36 -7.54 -9.32 -3.11
N ARG A 37 -6.28 -9.49 -2.68
CA ARG A 37 -5.80 -10.71 -2.00
C ARG A 37 -5.77 -10.61 -0.47
N GLY A 38 -6.12 -9.46 0.12
CA GLY A 38 -6.07 -9.28 1.57
C GLY A 38 -4.63 -9.40 2.13
N ARG A 39 -4.43 -9.05 3.42
CA ARG A 39 -3.23 -9.04 4.31
C ARG A 39 -1.82 -8.69 3.73
N PHE A 40 -1.51 -9.09 2.51
CA PHE A 40 -0.37 -8.75 1.64
C PHE A 40 -0.85 -7.96 0.40
N GLY A 41 -1.70 -6.96 0.61
CA GLY A 41 -2.26 -6.16 -0.48
C GLY A 41 -1.17 -5.46 -1.29
N LEU A 42 -1.28 -5.55 -2.61
CA LEU A 42 -0.57 -4.66 -3.52
C LEU A 42 -1.43 -3.41 -3.69
N TRP A 43 -0.87 -2.23 -3.48
CA TRP A 43 -1.60 -0.96 -3.49
C TRP A 43 -1.03 -0.05 -4.54
N GLY A 44 -1.87 0.62 -5.31
CA GLY A 44 -1.41 1.50 -6.37
C GLY A 44 -2.37 2.63 -6.69
N LEU A 45 -1.85 3.59 -7.45
CA LEU A 45 -2.66 4.58 -8.15
C LEU A 45 -3.30 3.88 -9.36
N VAL A 46 -4.63 3.90 -9.45
CA VAL A 46 -5.39 3.30 -10.56
C VAL A 46 -5.39 4.22 -11.77
#